data_AF-A0A9D4AQX8-F1
#
_entry.id   AF-A0A9D4AQX8-F1
#
_cell.length_a   1.000
_cell.length_b   1.000
_cell.length_c   1.000
_cell.angle_alpha   90.00
_cell.angle_beta   90.00
_cell.angle_gamma   90.00
#
_symmetry.space_group_name_H-M   'P 1'
#
loop_
_entity.id
_entity.type
_entity.pdbx_description
1 polymer ?
#
loop_
_entity_poly.entity_id
_entity_poly.type
_entity_poly.pdbx_seq_one_letter_code
_entity_poly.pdbx_strand_id
1 'polypeptide(L)'
;MSGSFKVSVSQRSDGWCDEAAPGPPAPAALPGPFPGGRVVRLHPVILASIVDSFERRNEGAARVIGTLLGTVDKLSVEVTNCFSVPHNESEDEVAVDMEFAKNMYELHKKVSPSEIILGWYATGHDITEHSVLIHEYYSREAHNPIHLTVDTSLQNGRMSIKAYVSAPMGVPGKTMGVMFTPLTVKYVYYDTERIGVDLIMKTCLSPNRVIGLSSDLQQVGAASARIQDTLSTVLQYAEDVLPREL
;
A
#
# COMPACT_ATOMS: atom_id res chain seq x y z
N MET A 1 2.68 8.56 -31.99
CA MET A 1 1.24 8.35 -32.19
C MET A 1 0.68 8.06 -30.81
N SER A 2 0.24 9.12 -30.14
CA SER A 2 -0.21 9.12 -28.75
C SER A 2 -1.55 8.38 -28.63
N GLY A 3 -1.55 7.23 -27.97
CA GLY A 3 -2.74 6.40 -27.80
C GLY A 3 -3.47 6.71 -26.49
N SER A 4 -4.18 7.84 -26.42
CA SER A 4 -5.13 8.10 -25.32
C SER A 4 -6.48 7.46 -25.66
N PHE A 5 -6.89 6.44 -24.91
CA PHE A 5 -8.11 5.66 -25.19
C PHE A 5 -9.19 5.96 -24.14
N LYS A 6 -10.32 6.48 -24.59
CA LYS A 6 -11.51 6.82 -23.79
C LYS A 6 -12.40 5.60 -23.54
N VAL A 7 -12.96 5.50 -22.35
CA VAL A 7 -13.97 4.49 -21.98
C VAL A 7 -15.07 5.23 -21.21
N SER A 8 -16.25 5.32 -21.82
CA SER A 8 -17.42 6.02 -21.28
C SER A 8 -18.31 5.07 -20.47
N VAL A 9 -18.78 5.49 -19.30
CA VAL A 9 -19.79 4.77 -18.54
C VAL A 9 -21.17 4.92 -19.19
N SER A 10 -21.90 3.82 -19.34
CA SER A 10 -23.30 3.84 -19.78
C SER A 10 -24.19 3.63 -18.56
N GLN A 11 -24.71 4.73 -18.00
CA GLN A 11 -25.79 4.69 -17.03
C GLN A 11 -27.09 4.31 -17.73
N ARG A 12 -27.79 3.30 -17.21
CA ARG A 12 -29.22 3.13 -17.50
C ARG A 12 -30.00 2.92 -16.21
N SER A 13 -30.89 3.88 -15.97
CA SER A 13 -31.82 4.00 -14.86
C SER A 13 -33.12 3.20 -15.07
N ASP A 14 -33.66 2.78 -13.92
CA ASP A 14 -35.05 2.52 -13.52
C ASP A 14 -35.92 1.42 -14.13
N GLY A 15 -36.47 0.62 -13.21
CA GLY A 15 -37.85 0.13 -13.25
C GLY A 15 -38.03 -1.39 -13.09
N TRP A 16 -38.32 -1.87 -11.86
CA TRP A 16 -39.60 -2.51 -11.47
C TRP A 16 -39.54 -3.09 -10.03
N CYS A 17 -40.52 -2.72 -9.20
CA CYS A 17 -40.93 -3.38 -7.94
C CYS A 17 -41.46 -4.81 -8.16
N ASP A 18 -41.19 -5.74 -7.24
CA ASP A 18 -42.23 -6.68 -6.78
C ASP A 18 -41.85 -7.28 -5.41
N GLU A 19 -42.89 -7.54 -4.61
CA GLU A 19 -42.89 -7.84 -3.19
C GLU A 19 -42.99 -9.38 -2.97
N ALA A 20 -42.27 -9.93 -1.96
CA ALA A 20 -42.79 -10.92 -0.98
C ALA A 20 -41.74 -11.86 -0.32
N ALA A 21 -41.90 -11.94 1.02
CA ALA A 21 -41.66 -13.06 1.95
C ALA A 21 -40.26 -13.27 2.62
N PRO A 22 -40.21 -13.37 3.98
CA PRO A 22 -38.98 -13.58 4.76
C PRO A 22 -38.64 -15.07 4.96
N GLY A 23 -37.42 -15.47 4.58
CA GLY A 23 -36.81 -16.77 4.88
C GLY A 23 -35.92 -16.73 6.15
N PRO A 24 -35.61 -17.89 6.76
CA PRO A 24 -35.10 -18.00 8.14
C PRO A 24 -33.66 -17.52 8.31
N PRO A 25 -33.20 -17.23 9.55
CA PRO A 25 -31.87 -16.68 9.80
C PRO A 25 -30.80 -17.74 9.48
N ALA A 26 -30.05 -17.52 8.40
CA ALA A 26 -28.85 -18.29 8.12
C ALA A 26 -27.77 -17.96 9.18
N PRO A 27 -27.00 -18.96 9.64
CA PRO A 27 -26.03 -18.78 10.71
C PRO A 27 -24.91 -17.83 10.25
N ALA A 28 -24.51 -16.93 11.16
CA ALA A 28 -23.36 -16.06 11.03
C ALA A 28 -22.07 -16.89 10.88
N ALA A 29 -21.78 -17.32 9.65
CA ALA A 29 -20.46 -17.77 9.26
C ALA A 29 -19.63 -16.52 9.00
N LEU A 30 -18.92 -16.07 10.04
CA LEU A 30 -17.73 -15.25 9.86
C LEU A 30 -16.82 -16.00 8.87
N PRO A 31 -16.45 -15.42 7.71
CA PRO A 31 -15.38 -16.00 6.93
C PRO A 31 -14.10 -15.80 7.74
N GLY A 32 -13.66 -16.87 8.39
CA GLY A 32 -12.27 -16.99 8.83
C GLY A 32 -11.33 -16.75 7.64
N PRO A 33 -10.09 -16.27 7.89
CA PRO A 33 -9.18 -15.87 6.83
C PRO A 33 -8.90 -17.07 5.91
N PHE A 34 -9.30 -16.94 4.64
CA PHE A 34 -9.13 -17.97 3.64
C PHE A 34 -7.66 -18.44 3.54
N PRO A 35 -7.41 -19.73 3.25
CA PRO A 35 -6.10 -20.36 3.22
C PRO A 35 -5.33 -20.02 1.92
N GLY A 36 -5.06 -18.74 1.73
CA GLY A 36 -4.29 -18.21 0.60
C GLY A 36 -3.82 -16.77 0.84
N GLY A 37 -3.73 -16.35 2.11
CA GLY A 37 -3.37 -15.00 2.51
C GLY A 37 -2.02 -14.60 1.91
N ARG A 38 -2.06 -13.91 0.77
CA ARG A 38 -0.87 -13.34 0.16
C ARG A 38 -0.30 -12.31 1.12
N VAL A 39 0.91 -12.54 1.62
CA VAL A 39 1.58 -11.57 2.47
C VAL A 39 2.32 -10.61 1.57
N VAL A 40 2.06 -9.30 1.73
CA VAL A 40 2.79 -8.27 1.00
C VAL A 40 3.93 -7.80 1.88
N ARG A 41 5.16 -8.08 1.47
CA ARG A 41 6.40 -7.58 2.05
C ARG A 41 6.73 -6.24 1.39
N LEU A 42 6.74 -5.17 2.17
CA LEU A 42 7.09 -3.83 1.72
C LEU A 42 8.43 -3.40 2.30
N HIS A 43 9.28 -2.88 1.43
CA HIS A 43 10.50 -2.18 1.83
C HIS A 43 10.22 -0.71 2.17
N PRO A 44 10.93 -0.13 3.15
CA PRO A 44 10.74 1.28 3.53
C PRO A 44 11.04 2.26 2.40
N VAL A 45 11.88 1.88 1.43
CA VAL A 45 12.15 2.67 0.21
C VAL A 45 10.87 2.99 -0.58
N ILE A 46 9.89 2.08 -0.60
CA ILE A 46 8.62 2.28 -1.30
C ILE A 46 7.81 3.35 -0.60
N LEU A 47 7.74 3.32 0.72
CA LEU A 47 7.04 4.35 1.48
C LEU A 47 7.67 5.72 1.24
N ALA A 48 9.00 5.80 1.27
CA ALA A 48 9.72 7.03 0.97
C ALA A 48 9.42 7.53 -0.45
N SER A 49 9.40 6.64 -1.44
CA SER A 49 9.08 6.96 -2.84
C SER A 49 7.62 7.40 -3.02
N ILE A 50 6.66 6.74 -2.37
CA ILE A 50 5.24 7.13 -2.39
C ILE A 50 5.05 8.51 -1.75
N VAL A 51 5.71 8.78 -0.62
CA VAL A 51 5.64 10.07 0.06
C VAL A 51 6.30 11.17 -0.76
N ASP A 52 7.48 10.94 -1.34
CA ASP A 52 8.12 11.91 -2.24
C ASP A 52 7.25 12.19 -3.47
N SER A 53 6.65 11.15 -4.06
CA SER A 53 5.71 11.29 -5.18
C SER A 53 4.44 12.06 -4.78
N PHE A 54 3.99 11.92 -3.53
CA PHE A 54 2.84 12.65 -3.00
C PHE A 54 3.14 14.13 -2.75
N GLU A 55 4.33 14.44 -2.23
CA GLU A 55 4.80 15.80 -1.99
C GLU A 55 5.09 16.55 -3.30
N ARG A 56 5.67 15.86 -4.29
CA ARG A 56 5.94 16.40 -5.65
C ARG A 56 4.70 16.49 -6.54
N ARG A 57 3.52 16.61 -5.94
CA ARG A 57 2.22 16.51 -6.58
C ARG A 57 2.16 17.30 -7.88
N ASN A 58 1.63 16.68 -8.93
CA ASN A 58 1.29 17.39 -10.16
C ASN A 58 0.17 18.41 -9.83
N GLU A 59 0.33 19.67 -10.24
CA GLU A 59 -0.64 20.73 -9.97
C GLU A 59 -2.05 20.31 -10.44
N GLY A 60 -2.95 20.05 -9.50
CA GLY A 60 -4.35 19.67 -9.78
C GLY A 60 -4.77 18.24 -9.41
N ALA A 61 -3.85 17.33 -9.07
CA ALA A 61 -4.20 15.94 -8.75
C ALA A 61 -4.28 15.68 -7.24
N ALA A 62 -5.48 15.49 -6.69
CA ALA A 62 -5.67 15.11 -5.28
C ALA A 62 -5.27 13.64 -5.01
N ARG A 63 -5.08 12.83 -6.04
CA ARG A 63 -4.61 11.45 -5.93
C ARG A 63 -3.32 11.29 -6.72
N VAL A 64 -2.54 10.30 -6.34
CA VAL A 64 -1.31 9.87 -7.03
C VAL A 64 -1.43 8.38 -7.25
N ILE A 65 -1.29 7.99 -8.51
CA ILE A 65 -1.28 6.60 -8.93
C ILE A 65 0.15 6.24 -9.34
N GLY A 66 0.58 5.04 -8.98
CA GLY A 66 1.83 4.51 -9.48
C GLY A 66 1.83 3.01 -9.58
N THR A 67 2.85 2.48 -10.25
CA THR A 67 3.04 1.04 -10.44
C THR A 67 3.98 0.50 -9.37
N LEU A 68 3.64 -0.67 -8.84
CA LEU A 68 4.46 -1.42 -7.89
C LEU A 68 5.27 -2.47 -8.64
N LEU A 69 6.56 -2.52 -8.36
CA LEU A 69 7.47 -3.52 -8.91
C LEU A 69 8.12 -4.33 -7.81
N GLY A 70 8.46 -5.56 -8.17
CA GLY A 70 9.23 -6.43 -7.31
C GLY A 70 9.12 -7.87 -7.77
N THR A 71 9.14 -8.78 -6.81
CA THR A 71 9.14 -10.22 -7.08
C THR A 71 7.94 -10.90 -6.41
N VAL A 72 7.42 -11.92 -7.07
CA VAL A 72 6.38 -12.78 -6.51
C VAL A 72 6.97 -14.13 -6.14
N ASP A 73 6.85 -14.52 -4.88
CA ASP A 73 7.27 -15.81 -4.35
C ASP A 73 6.04 -16.59 -3.89
N LYS A 74 5.40 -17.36 -4.80
CA LYS A 74 4.22 -18.25 -4.57
C LYS A 74 3.05 -17.66 -3.76
N LEU A 75 3.24 -17.42 -2.45
CA LEU A 75 2.27 -16.87 -1.49
C LEU A 75 2.73 -15.56 -0.83
N SER A 76 3.97 -15.13 -1.06
CA SER A 76 4.52 -13.88 -0.55
C SER A 76 4.89 -12.99 -1.73
N VAL A 77 4.49 -11.73 -1.67
CA VAL A 77 4.83 -10.75 -2.69
C VAL A 77 5.79 -9.77 -2.07
N GLU A 78 6.96 -9.62 -2.65
CA GLU A 78 7.96 -8.67 -2.19
C GLU A 78 8.02 -7.50 -3.14
N VAL A 79 7.54 -6.37 -2.66
CA VAL A 79 7.62 -5.12 -3.40
C VAL A 79 8.95 -4.50 -3.02
N THR A 80 9.82 -4.30 -4.01
CA THR A 80 11.15 -3.69 -3.83
C THR A 80 11.18 -2.25 -4.32
N ASN A 81 10.31 -1.91 -5.28
CA ASN A 81 10.38 -0.64 -5.97
C ASN A 81 9.00 -0.15 -6.41
N CYS A 82 8.87 1.15 -6.65
CA CYS A 82 7.64 1.75 -7.16
C CYS A 82 7.95 3.04 -7.92
N PHE A 83 7.14 3.33 -8.93
CA PHE A 83 7.19 4.61 -9.64
C PHE A 83 5.80 5.18 -9.83
N SER A 84 5.69 6.50 -9.74
CA SER A 84 4.46 7.23 -10.05
C SER A 84 4.24 7.24 -11.56
N VAL A 85 2.99 7.02 -11.98
CA VAL A 85 2.58 7.15 -13.37
C VAL A 85 1.72 8.39 -13.49
N PRO A 86 2.00 9.29 -14.45
CA PRO A 86 1.11 10.40 -14.72
C PRO A 86 -0.26 9.83 -15.08
N HIS A 87 -1.27 10.24 -14.31
CA HIS A 87 -2.66 9.89 -14.52
C HIS A 87 -3.45 11.18 -14.66
N ASN A 88 -4.49 11.12 -15.48
CA ASN A 88 -5.44 12.20 -15.65
C ASN A 88 -6.80 11.70 -15.14
N GLU A 89 -7.23 12.21 -13.99
CA GLU A 89 -8.55 11.93 -13.40
C GLU A 89 -9.54 12.99 -13.91
N SER A 90 -10.56 12.54 -14.64
CA SER A 90 -11.77 13.31 -14.96
C SER A 90 -12.97 12.65 -14.30
N GLU A 91 -14.10 13.36 -14.18
CA GLU A 91 -15.28 12.94 -13.39
C GLU A 91 -15.79 11.52 -13.69
N ASP A 92 -15.56 11.00 -14.89
CA ASP A 92 -15.99 9.64 -15.31
C ASP A 92 -14.85 8.78 -15.89
N GLU A 93 -13.70 9.38 -16.23
CA GLU A 93 -12.63 8.72 -16.96
C GLU A 93 -11.29 8.89 -16.23
N VAL A 94 -10.58 7.78 -16.02
CA VAL A 94 -9.19 7.81 -15.57
C VAL A 94 -8.29 7.32 -16.69
N ALA A 95 -7.46 8.21 -17.21
CA ALA A 95 -6.44 7.87 -18.19
C ALA A 95 -5.09 7.69 -17.48
N VAL A 96 -4.52 6.49 -17.58
CA VAL A 96 -3.17 6.19 -17.10
C VAL A 96 -2.25 6.01 -18.31
N ASP A 97 -1.10 6.68 -18.31
CA ASP A 97 -0.15 6.58 -19.43
C ASP A 97 0.63 5.26 -19.38
N MET A 98 0.16 4.28 -20.14
CA MET A 98 0.77 2.95 -20.21
C MET A 98 2.07 2.93 -21.02
N GLU A 99 2.23 3.85 -21.98
CA GLU A 99 3.47 3.96 -22.74
C GLU A 99 4.61 4.42 -21.82
N PHE A 100 4.32 5.34 -20.90
CA PHE A 100 5.24 5.75 -19.84
C PHE A 100 5.56 4.59 -18.89
N ALA A 101 4.53 3.87 -18.43
CA ALA A 101 4.73 2.72 -17.54
C ALA A 101 5.59 1.62 -18.19
N LYS A 102 5.41 1.34 -19.49
CA LYS A 102 6.21 0.38 -20.26
C LYS A 102 7.65 0.83 -20.46
N ASN A 103 7.87 2.09 -20.82
CA ASN A 103 9.21 2.64 -20.94
C ASN A 103 9.96 2.61 -19.61
N MET A 104 9.30 3.03 -18.51
CA MET A 104 9.89 2.94 -17.17
C MET A 104 10.16 1.50 -16.77
N TYR A 105 9.22 0.60 -17.01
CA TYR A 105 9.42 -0.82 -16.74
C TYR A 105 10.61 -1.41 -17.51
N GLU A 106 10.80 -1.06 -18.78
CA GLU A 106 11.95 -1.51 -19.58
C GLU A 106 13.28 -1.00 -19.00
N LEU A 107 13.33 0.26 -18.58
CA LEU A 107 14.50 0.84 -17.91
C LEU A 107 14.78 0.14 -16.57
N HIS A 108 13.75 -0.08 -15.76
CA HIS A 108 13.88 -0.81 -14.49
C HIS A 108 14.34 -2.25 -14.70
N LYS A 109 13.81 -2.93 -15.71
CA LYS A 109 14.23 -4.30 -16.08
C LYS A 109 15.70 -4.35 -16.49
N LYS A 110 16.24 -3.28 -17.08
CA LYS A 110 17.67 -3.17 -17.42
C LYS A 110 18.56 -3.01 -16.19
N VAL A 111 18.09 -2.30 -15.17
CA VAL A 111 18.81 -2.13 -13.90
C VAL A 111 18.67 -3.37 -13.02
N SER A 112 17.49 -3.98 -12.99
CA SER A 112 17.14 -5.11 -12.14
C SER A 112 16.19 -6.06 -12.89
N PRO A 113 16.73 -7.10 -13.55
CA PRO A 113 15.92 -8.00 -14.38
C PRO A 113 15.00 -8.93 -13.57
N SER A 114 15.16 -8.98 -12.24
CA SER A 114 14.28 -9.73 -11.34
C SER A 114 12.95 -9.03 -11.08
N GLU A 115 12.82 -7.73 -11.37
CA GLU A 115 11.62 -6.97 -11.08
C GLU A 115 10.53 -7.22 -12.15
N ILE A 116 9.32 -7.54 -11.69
CA ILE A 116 8.12 -7.66 -12.50
C ILE A 116 7.06 -6.67 -12.00
N ILE A 117 6.08 -6.37 -12.85
CA ILE A 117 4.91 -5.57 -12.46
C ILE A 117 4.04 -6.41 -11.52
N LEU A 118 3.90 -5.97 -10.27
CA LEU A 118 3.11 -6.66 -9.24
C LEU A 118 1.70 -6.08 -9.09
N GLY A 119 1.52 -4.83 -9.50
CA GLY A 119 0.26 -4.11 -9.36
C GLY A 119 0.48 -2.61 -9.33
N TRP A 120 -0.39 -1.92 -8.61
CA TRP A 120 -0.41 -0.46 -8.55
C TRP A 120 -0.74 0.03 -7.15
N TYR A 121 -0.35 1.27 -6.85
CA TYR A 121 -0.71 1.96 -5.63
C TYR A 121 -1.49 3.23 -5.94
N ALA A 122 -2.35 3.60 -5.00
CA ALA A 122 -3.15 4.81 -5.04
C ALA A 122 -3.03 5.55 -3.71
N THR A 123 -2.96 6.87 -3.75
CA THR A 123 -3.14 7.70 -2.54
C THR A 123 -4.62 8.09 -2.39
N GLY A 124 -5.20 7.80 -1.23
CA GLY A 124 -6.62 8.03 -0.95
C GLY A 124 -7.10 7.27 0.28
N HIS A 125 -8.20 7.73 0.88
CA HIS A 125 -8.80 7.10 2.05
C HIS A 125 -9.70 5.89 1.69
N ASP A 126 -10.41 5.98 0.55
CA ASP A 126 -11.42 5.02 0.13
C ASP A 126 -11.19 4.47 -1.29
N ILE A 127 -11.65 3.24 -1.50
CA ILE A 127 -11.71 2.61 -2.82
C ILE A 127 -12.88 3.23 -3.58
N THR A 128 -12.58 4.01 -4.60
CA THR A 128 -13.58 4.64 -5.48
C THR A 128 -13.91 3.78 -6.69
N GLU A 129 -14.99 4.09 -7.40
CA GLU A 129 -15.35 3.43 -8.67
C GLU A 129 -14.22 3.51 -9.71
N HIS A 130 -13.47 4.63 -9.74
CA HIS A 130 -12.27 4.77 -10.57
C HIS A 130 -11.20 3.71 -10.28
N SER A 131 -11.10 3.23 -9.03
CA SER A 131 -10.17 2.17 -8.67
C SER A 131 -10.52 0.84 -9.33
N VAL A 132 -11.81 0.57 -9.56
CA VAL A 132 -12.27 -0.63 -10.29
C VAL A 132 -11.84 -0.57 -11.74
N LEU A 133 -11.97 0.59 -12.38
CA LEU A 133 -11.55 0.81 -13.77
C LEU A 133 -10.04 0.55 -13.92
N ILE A 134 -9.21 1.24 -13.12
CA ILE A 134 -7.75 1.07 -13.13
C ILE A 134 -7.38 -0.38 -12.87
N HIS A 135 -8.07 -1.03 -11.93
CA HIS A 135 -7.83 -2.41 -11.59
C HIS A 135 -8.13 -3.36 -12.75
N GLU A 136 -9.23 -3.16 -13.47
CA GLU A 136 -9.55 -3.93 -14.67
C GLU A 136 -8.47 -3.76 -15.75
N TYR A 137 -7.98 -2.53 -15.95
CA TYR A 137 -6.87 -2.27 -16.88
C TYR A 137 -5.60 -3.03 -16.49
N TYR A 138 -5.16 -2.96 -15.24
CA TYR A 138 -3.98 -3.70 -14.77
C TYR A 138 -4.21 -5.21 -14.78
N SER A 139 -5.44 -5.69 -14.58
CA SER A 139 -5.76 -7.12 -14.64
C SER A 139 -5.64 -7.70 -16.05
N ARG A 140 -5.66 -6.86 -17.10
CA ARG A 140 -5.40 -7.30 -18.49
C ARG A 140 -3.92 -7.47 -18.77
N GLU A 141 -3.06 -6.74 -18.05
CA GLU A 141 -1.61 -6.75 -18.26
C GLU A 141 -0.86 -7.65 -17.26
N ALA A 142 -1.35 -7.75 -16.01
CA ALA A 142 -0.76 -8.55 -14.94
C ALA A 142 -1.76 -9.58 -14.40
N HIS A 143 -1.29 -10.81 -14.17
CA HIS A 143 -2.06 -11.84 -13.47
C HIS A 143 -2.08 -11.53 -11.96
N ASN A 144 -3.27 -11.30 -11.40
CA ASN A 144 -3.51 -10.95 -9.99
C ASN A 144 -2.81 -9.66 -9.52
N PRO A 145 -3.18 -8.49 -10.05
CA PRO A 145 -2.60 -7.22 -9.62
C PRO A 145 -2.96 -6.92 -8.15
N ILE A 146 -1.99 -6.38 -7.42
CA ILE A 146 -2.16 -5.90 -6.06
C ILE A 146 -2.50 -4.41 -6.13
N HIS A 147 -3.53 -4.01 -5.39
CA HIS A 147 -3.87 -2.60 -5.20
C HIS A 147 -3.44 -2.20 -3.79
N LEU A 148 -2.48 -1.29 -3.69
CA LEU A 148 -2.05 -0.72 -2.42
C LEU A 148 -2.63 0.69 -2.25
N THR A 149 -3.41 0.90 -1.20
CA THR A 149 -4.01 2.20 -0.88
C THR A 149 -3.25 2.82 0.28
N VAL A 150 -2.84 4.07 0.09
CA VAL A 150 -2.12 4.86 1.09
C VAL A 150 -2.96 6.07 1.48
N ASP A 151 -3.45 6.06 2.71
CA ASP A 151 -4.16 7.20 3.28
C ASP A 151 -3.17 8.24 3.81
N THR A 152 -3.23 9.43 3.20
CA THR A 152 -2.48 10.62 3.63
C THR A 152 -3.35 11.63 4.36
N SER A 153 -4.64 11.34 4.58
CA SER A 153 -5.57 12.32 5.15
C SER A 153 -5.31 12.61 6.64
N LEU A 154 -4.40 11.88 7.31
CA LEU A 154 -3.97 12.07 8.70
C LEU A 154 -5.13 12.18 9.73
N GLN A 155 -6.37 11.86 9.37
CA GLN A 155 -7.53 12.06 10.25
C GLN A 155 -7.43 11.26 11.54
N ASN A 156 -6.72 10.13 11.50
CA ASN A 156 -6.47 9.28 12.66
C ASN A 156 -5.08 9.50 13.31
N GLY A 157 -4.38 10.58 12.95
CA GLY A 157 -3.02 10.90 13.43
C GLY A 157 -1.93 9.92 12.97
N ARG A 158 -2.25 8.96 12.11
CA ARG A 158 -1.33 7.96 11.55
C ARG A 158 -1.66 7.70 10.09
N MET A 159 -0.61 7.54 9.29
CA MET A 159 -0.70 7.09 7.91
C MET A 159 -1.18 5.64 7.89
N SER A 160 -2.26 5.34 7.17
CA SER A 160 -2.77 3.98 7.06
C SER A 160 -2.49 3.42 5.66
N ILE A 161 -1.83 2.27 5.62
CA ILE A 161 -1.47 1.58 4.38
C ILE A 161 -2.23 0.27 4.36
N LYS A 162 -3.02 0.08 3.32
CA LYS A 162 -3.83 -1.13 3.14
C LYS A 162 -3.48 -1.72 1.78
N ALA A 163 -3.21 -3.02 1.74
CA ALA A 163 -3.06 -3.74 0.49
C ALA A 163 -4.32 -4.56 0.24
N TYR A 164 -4.72 -4.62 -1.01
CA TYR A 164 -5.87 -5.37 -1.49
C TYR A 164 -5.46 -6.22 -2.68
N VAL A 165 -6.07 -7.39 -2.80
CA VAL A 165 -6.00 -8.21 -4.00
C VAL A 165 -7.40 -8.39 -4.55
N SER A 166 -7.54 -8.37 -5.86
CA SER A 166 -8.81 -8.73 -6.47
C SER A 166 -8.98 -10.24 -6.51
N ALA A 167 -10.10 -10.71 -5.98
CA ALA A 167 -10.65 -12.00 -6.33
C ALA A 167 -11.81 -11.77 -7.31
N PRO A 168 -11.75 -12.30 -8.54
CA PRO A 168 -12.92 -12.31 -9.40
C PRO A 168 -13.98 -13.17 -8.72
N MET A 169 -15.07 -12.55 -8.29
CA MET A 169 -16.18 -13.23 -7.67
C MET A 169 -17.37 -13.15 -8.63
N GLY A 170 -17.66 -14.27 -9.27
CA GLY A 170 -18.77 -14.38 -10.20
C GLY A 170 -19.47 -15.72 -9.99
N VAL A 171 -20.79 -15.69 -9.96
CA VAL A 171 -21.58 -16.91 -10.16
C VAL A 171 -21.57 -17.23 -11.66
N PRO A 172 -21.40 -18.51 -12.06
CA PRO A 172 -21.50 -18.87 -13.48
C PRO A 172 -22.90 -18.48 -13.99
N GLY A 173 -22.97 -17.44 -14.83
CA GLY A 173 -24.19 -16.99 -15.50
C GLY A 173 -24.77 -15.62 -15.09
N LYS A 174 -24.22 -14.89 -14.10
CA LYS A 174 -24.64 -13.49 -13.81
C LYS A 174 -23.53 -12.69 -13.12
N THR A 175 -23.39 -11.43 -13.54
CA THR A 175 -22.49 -10.34 -13.07
C THR A 175 -21.16 -10.80 -12.47
N MET A 176 -20.09 -10.71 -13.25
CA MET A 176 -18.72 -10.78 -12.72
C MET A 176 -18.47 -9.54 -11.86
N GLY A 177 -18.41 -9.72 -10.55
CA GLY A 177 -17.95 -8.69 -9.62
C GLY A 177 -16.46 -8.88 -9.32
N VAL A 178 -15.77 -7.78 -9.01
CA VAL A 178 -14.43 -7.83 -8.43
C VAL A 178 -14.54 -7.54 -6.94
N MET A 179 -14.06 -8.46 -6.11
CA MET A 179 -14.01 -8.25 -4.66
C MET A 179 -12.57 -7.95 -4.24
N PHE A 180 -12.38 -6.83 -3.55
CA PHE A 180 -11.08 -6.48 -2.96
C PHE A 180 -10.95 -7.16 -1.61
N THR A 181 -10.10 -8.17 -1.54
CA THR A 181 -9.76 -8.84 -0.29
C THR A 181 -8.57 -8.13 0.35
N PRO A 182 -8.68 -7.63 1.60
CA PRO A 182 -7.56 -7.00 2.27
C PRO A 182 -6.46 -8.04 2.54
N LEU A 183 -5.22 -7.64 2.27
CA LEU A 183 -4.02 -8.42 2.54
C LEU A 183 -3.27 -7.86 3.74
N THR A 184 -2.59 -8.75 4.47
CA THR A 184 -1.70 -8.34 5.55
C THR A 184 -0.40 -7.80 4.95
N VAL A 185 -0.12 -6.54 5.25
CA VAL A 185 1.15 -5.88 4.90
C VAL A 185 2.17 -6.14 6.01
N LYS A 186 3.37 -6.56 5.64
CA LYS A 186 4.52 -6.68 6.54
C LYS A 186 5.67 -5.84 6.00
N TYR A 187 6.38 -5.18 6.90
CA TYR A 187 7.59 -4.46 6.55
C TYR A 187 8.79 -5.39 6.62
N VAL A 188 9.61 -5.36 5.58
CA VAL A 188 10.87 -6.08 5.52
C VAL A 188 11.99 -5.07 5.34
N TYR A 189 13.08 -5.32 6.05
CA TYR A 189 14.21 -4.42 6.12
C TYR A 189 15.45 -5.22 5.75
N TYR A 190 16.27 -4.69 4.83
CA TYR A 190 17.67 -5.09 4.76
C TYR A 190 18.43 -4.49 5.95
N ASP A 191 19.50 -5.14 6.41
CA ASP A 191 20.31 -4.64 7.53
C ASP A 191 20.82 -3.22 7.30
N THR A 192 21.21 -2.91 6.07
CA THR A 192 21.66 -1.57 5.65
C THR A 192 20.53 -0.54 5.64
N GLU A 193 19.35 -0.91 5.12
CA GLU A 193 18.16 -0.05 5.14
C GLU A 193 17.71 0.23 6.57
N ARG A 194 17.75 -0.76 7.46
CA ARG A 194 17.37 -0.61 8.87
C ARG A 194 18.21 0.47 9.55
N ILE A 195 19.52 0.48 9.30
CA ILE A 195 20.42 1.50 9.86
C ILE A 195 20.09 2.88 9.28
N GLY A 196 19.83 2.97 7.97
CA GLY A 196 19.42 4.22 7.33
C GLY A 196 18.09 4.76 7.87
N VAL A 197 17.08 3.90 8.01
CA VAL A 197 15.77 4.26 8.56
C VAL A 197 15.87 4.68 10.02
N ASP A 198 16.67 4.00 10.84
CA ASP A 198 16.92 4.38 12.24
C ASP A 198 17.55 5.78 12.33
N LEU A 199 18.50 6.10 11.45
CA LEU A 199 19.12 7.42 11.39
C LEU A 199 18.13 8.52 10.94
N ILE A 200 17.29 8.24 9.95
CA ILE A 200 16.24 9.17 9.49
C ILE A 200 15.21 9.38 10.60
N MET A 201 14.82 8.32 11.32
CA MET A 201 13.88 8.41 12.44
C MET A 201 14.42 9.28 13.58
N LYS A 202 15.73 9.19 13.86
CA LYS A 202 16.41 10.12 14.79
C LYS A 202 16.39 11.56 14.29
N THR A 203 16.44 11.77 12.98
CA THR A 203 16.32 13.10 12.36
C THR A 203 14.95 13.72 12.60
N CYS A 204 13.87 12.93 12.55
CA CYS A 204 12.52 13.40 12.87
C CYS A 204 12.37 13.87 14.32
N LEU A 205 13.15 13.29 15.25
CA LEU A 205 13.17 13.68 16.66
C LEU A 205 13.98 14.97 16.90
N SER A 206 14.79 15.38 15.92
CA SER A 206 15.65 16.55 16.03
C SER A 206 14.90 17.81 15.54
N PRO A 207 14.91 18.92 16.30
CA PRO A 207 14.04 20.08 16.05
C PRO A 207 14.33 20.79 14.72
N ASN A 208 15.54 20.66 14.17
CA ASN A 208 15.92 21.31 12.92
C ASN A 208 15.76 20.41 11.68
N ARG A 209 15.35 19.14 11.83
CA ARG A 209 15.27 18.13 10.74
C ARG A 209 16.54 18.00 9.89
N VAL A 210 17.68 18.49 10.38
CA VAL A 210 19.00 18.31 9.77
C VAL A 210 19.88 17.64 10.81
N ILE A 211 20.34 16.43 10.49
CA ILE A 211 21.35 15.71 11.29
C ILE A 211 22.61 15.60 10.44
N GLY A 212 23.73 16.09 10.99
CA GLY A 212 25.05 15.75 10.48
C GLY A 212 25.42 14.32 10.90
N LEU A 213 26.22 13.63 10.09
CA LEU A 213 26.76 12.31 10.44
C LEU A 213 27.43 12.41 11.81
N SER A 214 26.82 11.79 12.82
CA SER A 214 27.37 11.75 14.17
C SER A 214 28.55 10.80 14.19
N SER A 215 29.62 11.17 14.89
CA SER A 215 30.76 10.28 15.10
C SER A 215 30.32 8.96 15.73
N ASP A 216 30.99 7.85 15.39
CA ASP A 216 30.65 6.52 15.89
C ASP A 216 30.57 6.50 17.43
N LEU A 217 31.47 7.23 18.10
CA LEU A 217 31.48 7.37 19.55
C LEU A 217 30.22 8.03 20.10
N GLN A 218 29.71 9.06 19.43
CA GLN A 218 28.45 9.70 19.83
C GLN A 218 27.24 8.79 19.57
N GLN A 219 27.25 8.01 18.49
CA GLN A 219 26.20 7.03 18.24
C GLN A 219 26.16 5.94 19.30
N VAL A 220 27.34 5.43 19.69
CA VAL A 220 27.47 4.45 20.78
C VAL A 220 27.03 5.05 22.11
N GLY A 221 27.44 6.28 22.43
CA GLY A 221 26.98 6.98 23.64
C GLY A 221 25.44 7.12 23.70
N ALA A 222 24.82 7.49 22.58
CA ALA A 222 23.36 7.58 22.48
C ALA A 222 22.68 6.19 22.57
N ALA A 223 23.30 5.14 22.05
CA ALA A 223 22.81 3.77 22.19
C ALA A 223 22.86 3.31 23.65
N SER A 224 23.96 3.58 24.36
CA SER A 224 24.10 3.29 25.79
C SER A 224 23.05 4.02 26.63
N ALA A 225 22.79 5.30 26.34
CA ALA A 225 21.73 6.06 27.00
C ALA A 225 20.34 5.44 26.78
N ARG A 226 20.02 5.00 25.55
CA ARG A 226 18.76 4.27 25.26
C ARG A 226 18.66 2.96 26.02
N ILE A 227 19.75 2.20 26.12
CA ILE A 227 19.77 0.94 26.87
C ILE A 227 19.57 1.21 28.36
N GLN A 228 20.20 2.25 28.90
CA GLN A 228 20.03 2.66 30.28
C GLN A 228 18.57 3.05 30.58
N ASP A 229 17.93 3.83 29.72
CA ASP A 229 16.51 4.20 29.84
C ASP A 229 15.57 2.98 29.77
N THR A 230 15.86 2.05 28.86
CA THR A 230 15.10 0.79 28.75
C THR A 230 15.24 -0.04 30.01
N LEU A 231 16.46 -0.16 30.56
CA LEU A 231 16.72 -0.86 31.82
C LEU A 231 16.02 -0.19 33.00
N SER A 232 16.03 1.15 33.10
CA SER A 232 15.29 1.88 34.12
C SER A 232 13.79 1.61 34.04
N THR A 233 13.23 1.57 32.83
CA THR A 233 11.80 1.23 32.62
C THR A 233 11.49 -0.19 33.07
N VAL A 234 12.36 -1.15 32.76
CA VAL A 234 12.19 -2.56 33.20
C VAL A 234 12.30 -2.69 34.71
N LEU A 235 13.23 -1.97 35.35
CA LEU A 235 13.34 -1.93 36.82
C LEU A 235 12.08 -1.35 37.46
N GLN A 236 11.60 -0.21 36.96
CA GLN A 236 10.35 0.41 37.42
C GLN A 236 9.16 -0.55 37.28
N TYR A 237 9.09 -1.29 36.18
CA TYR A 237 8.04 -2.29 35.96
C TYR A 237 8.16 -3.46 36.94
N ALA A 238 9.37 -3.96 37.20
CA ALA A 238 9.61 -5.02 38.17
C ALA A 238 9.20 -4.58 39.59
N GLU A 239 9.53 -3.34 39.97
CA GLU A 239 9.13 -2.75 41.25
C GLU A 239 7.61 -2.49 41.36
N ASP A 240 6.89 -2.22 40.27
CA ASP A 240 5.42 -2.07 40.26
C ASP A 240 4.67 -3.41 40.32
N VAL A 241 5.24 -4.47 39.76
CA VAL A 241 4.65 -5.82 39.77
C VAL A 241 4.90 -6.53 41.11
N LEU A 242 6.05 -6.30 41.75
CA LEU A 242 6.40 -6.87 43.06
C LEU A 242 5.36 -6.66 44.18
N PRO A 243 4.72 -5.49 44.35
CA PRO A 243 3.68 -5.27 45.35
C PRO A 243 2.28 -5.77 44.95
N ARG A 244 2.06 -6.23 43.71
CA ARG A 244 0.75 -6.75 43.25
C ARG A 244 0.55 -8.26 43.47
N GLU A 245 1.61 -8.99 43.82
CA GLU A 245 1.61 -10.45 44.02
C GLU A 245 1.64 -10.86 45.52
N LEU A 246 1.37 -9.92 46.45
CA LEU A 246 1.26 -10.14 47.90
C LEU A 246 -0.12 -9.71 48.42
#